data_AF-A0A9X4NIS6-F1
#
_entry.id   AF-A0A9X4NIS6-F1
#
_cell.length_a   1.000
_cell.length_b   1.000
_cell.length_c   1.000
_cell.angle_alpha   90.00
_cell.angle_beta   90.00
_cell.angle_gamma   90.00
#
_symmetry.space_group_name_H-M   'P 1'
#
loop_
_entity.id
_entity.type
_entity.pdbx_description
1 polymer ?
#
loop_
_entity_poly.entity_id
_entity_poly.type
_entity_poly.pdbx_seq_one_letter_code
_entity_poly.pdbx_strand_id
1 'polypeptide(L)'
;MAETESEEIEVDSEIEFDGQNGIGAVFIDQTRQEYIASIKKLQDYMKAGDIYVANLTQQFEIWSDQKPIDVFKKTRKQIPAPFSSFLQYPEWKMTQISSSVERFISIHDGALISKPIKGTIARGENVVADRLQKKILSDSSKERSELLMVTDLLRNDIARISQPFSLSVPKFAEIETFSHVHQLVTSIKSRIKEDLTFSEFMTALFPGGSITGTPKKRAMEIIKEVEKQPRGIYTGMQGWLSREMDLDMNIVIRTLVHDGEHYQLGVGGGITFESEAEAEFSEILLKAKPFLDILAVKDVPSILFTTGLVKNGELLNLEGHVNRLKKQYHHPDLEEKLRIFAQNVTDGVLRISTDGDSLTPGIRQLTHSNEAYRVKLSSINDKLSLLSNFKLSGPDFQKVFRQEVLEAKKEGFQDILFHTDGLVSELSIGNFVAKKGNQYETPAKYALKGTFLDLFAKNHTLIYKDIALSDLKTYDCFYMTNAVRGLVEIKIDGIS
;
A
#
# COMPACT_ATOMS: atom_id res chain seq x y z
N MET A 1 4.79 -7.38 -68.22
CA MET A 1 5.95 -8.20 -67.83
C MET A 1 6.83 -7.30 -67.00
N ALA A 2 6.74 -7.44 -65.67
CA ALA A 2 7.69 -8.22 -64.85
C ALA A 2 8.95 -7.36 -64.60
N GLU A 3 9.49 -7.09 -63.41
CA GLU A 3 9.51 -7.66 -62.05
C GLU A 3 9.96 -6.49 -61.11
N THR A 4 9.40 -6.26 -59.92
CA THR A 4 9.79 -6.77 -58.58
C THR A 4 11.30 -6.85 -58.26
N GLU A 5 11.77 -5.91 -57.44
CA GLU A 5 12.81 -6.04 -56.38
C GLU A 5 12.41 -4.99 -55.31
N SER A 6 11.77 -5.32 -54.18
CA SER A 6 12.29 -5.91 -52.92
C SER A 6 13.46 -5.15 -52.31
N GLU A 7 13.19 -4.02 -51.66
CA GLU A 7 14.03 -3.52 -50.56
C GLU A 7 13.44 -4.05 -49.24
N GLU A 8 14.15 -5.03 -48.66
CA GLU A 8 13.97 -5.52 -47.31
C GLU A 8 14.15 -4.36 -46.33
N ILE A 9 13.08 -4.02 -45.60
CA ILE A 9 13.22 -3.23 -44.38
C ILE A 9 13.56 -4.24 -43.29
N GLU A 10 14.82 -4.20 -42.84
CA GLU A 10 15.27 -4.86 -41.62
C GLU A 10 14.29 -4.57 -40.48
N VAL A 11 13.68 -5.63 -39.96
CA VAL A 11 12.90 -5.58 -38.73
C VAL A 11 13.91 -5.42 -37.60
N ASP A 12 14.03 -4.20 -37.09
CA ASP A 12 14.73 -3.90 -35.85
C ASP A 12 13.99 -4.60 -34.71
N SER A 13 14.37 -5.85 -34.46
CA SER A 13 13.81 -6.73 -33.45
C SER A 13 14.55 -6.52 -32.15
N GLU A 14 14.29 -5.42 -31.44
CA GLU A 14 14.67 -5.28 -30.04
C GLU A 14 13.84 -4.17 -29.38
N ILE A 15 12.78 -4.58 -28.67
CA ILE A 15 12.26 -3.75 -27.58
C ILE A 15 13.31 -3.87 -26.46
N GLU A 16 14.27 -2.95 -26.45
CA GLU A 16 15.09 -2.71 -25.26
C GLU A 16 14.15 -2.32 -24.10
N PHE A 17 13.95 -3.27 -23.19
CA PHE A 17 13.48 -2.95 -21.86
C PHE A 17 14.61 -2.17 -21.17
N ASP A 18 14.35 -0.91 -20.84
CA ASP A 18 15.22 -0.08 -20.00
C ASP A 18 15.58 -0.84 -18.70
N GLY A 19 16.76 -1.46 -18.71
CA GLY A 19 17.33 -2.28 -17.64
C GLY A 19 17.86 -1.47 -16.45
N GLN A 20 17.55 -0.18 -16.35
CA GLN A 20 18.03 0.68 -15.25
C GLN A 20 17.04 0.83 -14.08
N ASN A 21 15.84 0.24 -14.15
CA ASN A 21 14.80 0.46 -13.14
C ASN A 21 14.26 -0.87 -12.58
N GLY A 22 14.76 -1.27 -11.40
CA GLY A 22 14.43 -2.54 -10.73
C GLY A 22 12.94 -2.88 -10.68
N ILE A 23 12.63 -4.15 -10.90
CA ILE A 23 11.27 -4.71 -10.92
C ILE A 23 10.89 -5.10 -9.49
N GLY A 24 10.10 -4.27 -8.82
CA GLY A 24 9.61 -4.55 -7.47
C GLY A 24 8.16 -5.06 -7.44
N ALA A 25 7.86 -6.07 -6.62
CA ALA A 25 6.49 -6.51 -6.32
C ALA A 25 6.16 -6.34 -4.84
N VAL A 26 4.91 -6.02 -4.50
CA VAL A 26 4.45 -5.86 -3.11
C VAL A 26 3.21 -6.70 -2.82
N PHE A 27 3.20 -7.30 -1.64
CA PHE A 27 2.13 -8.10 -1.07
C PHE A 27 1.72 -7.47 0.26
N ILE A 28 0.44 -7.55 0.59
CA ILE A 28 -0.12 -7.00 1.82
C ILE A 28 -0.89 -8.11 2.54
N ASP A 29 -0.67 -8.31 3.84
CA ASP A 29 -1.22 -9.45 4.60
C ASP A 29 -2.73 -9.40 4.84
N GLN A 30 -3.36 -8.24 4.68
CA GLN A 30 -4.80 -8.01 4.78
C GLN A 30 -5.25 -7.19 3.59
N THR A 31 -6.40 -7.56 3.06
CA THR A 31 -7.05 -6.75 2.03
C THR A 31 -7.68 -5.52 2.64
N ARG A 32 -7.97 -4.52 1.79
CA ARG A 32 -8.73 -3.34 2.21
C ARG A 32 -10.03 -3.69 2.96
N GLN A 33 -10.77 -4.68 2.47
CA GLN A 33 -12.03 -5.09 3.10
C GLN A 33 -11.79 -5.73 4.47
N GLU A 34 -10.76 -6.56 4.60
CA GLU A 34 -10.38 -7.16 5.87
C GLU A 34 -9.86 -6.12 6.85
N TYR A 35 -9.02 -5.18 6.43
CA TYR A 35 -8.52 -4.10 7.29
C TYR A 35 -9.68 -3.23 7.80
N ILE A 36 -10.64 -2.88 6.94
CA ILE A 36 -11.85 -2.15 7.36
C ILE A 36 -12.69 -2.99 8.34
N ALA A 37 -12.82 -4.30 8.12
CA ALA A 37 -13.51 -5.18 9.04
C ALA A 37 -12.80 -5.27 10.40
N SER A 38 -11.47 -5.31 10.39
CA SER A 38 -10.62 -5.22 11.59
C SER A 38 -10.86 -3.93 12.37
N ILE A 39 -10.94 -2.78 11.69
CA ILE A 39 -11.28 -1.50 12.32
C ILE A 39 -12.66 -1.57 12.98
N LYS A 40 -13.67 -2.06 12.27
CA LYS A 40 -15.03 -2.19 12.82
C LYS A 40 -15.07 -3.07 14.07
N LYS A 41 -14.34 -4.19 14.04
CA LYS A 41 -14.21 -5.09 15.19
C LYS A 41 -13.53 -4.40 16.38
N LEU A 42 -12.48 -3.60 16.15
CA LEU A 42 -11.86 -2.77 17.19
C LEU A 42 -12.85 -1.75 17.77
N GLN A 43 -13.65 -1.10 16.92
CA GLN A 43 -14.68 -0.15 17.36
C GLN A 43 -15.79 -0.82 18.16
N ASP A 44 -16.14 -2.08 17.86
CA ASP A 44 -17.11 -2.83 18.65
C ASP A 44 -16.56 -3.16 20.05
N TYR A 45 -15.28 -3.50 20.16
CA TYR A 45 -14.59 -3.59 21.46
C TYR A 45 -14.57 -2.25 22.22
N MET A 46 -14.41 -1.13 21.51
CA MET A 46 -14.50 0.20 22.12
C MET A 46 -15.91 0.52 22.62
N LYS A 47 -16.95 0.16 21.86
CA LYS A 47 -18.36 0.31 22.29
C LYS A 47 -18.68 -0.52 23.53
N ALA A 48 -18.09 -1.71 23.63
CA ALA A 48 -18.22 -2.57 24.80
C ALA A 48 -17.44 -2.06 26.02
N GLY A 49 -16.55 -1.07 25.84
CA GLY A 49 -15.72 -0.50 26.90
C GLY A 49 -14.46 -1.33 27.21
N ASP A 50 -14.08 -2.28 26.34
CA ASP A 50 -12.87 -3.08 26.52
C ASP A 50 -11.59 -2.26 26.35
N ILE A 51 -11.58 -1.35 25.38
CA ILE A 51 -10.46 -0.49 25.01
C ILE A 51 -10.94 0.90 24.56
N TYR A 52 -10.06 1.89 24.59
CA TYR A 52 -10.31 3.25 24.08
C TYR A 52 -9.61 3.52 22.75
N VAL A 53 -8.45 2.89 22.55
CA VAL A 53 -7.60 3.02 21.37
C VAL A 53 -6.82 1.73 21.17
N ALA A 54 -6.62 1.34 19.92
CA ALA A 54 -5.71 0.27 19.55
C ALA A 54 -4.95 0.64 18.27
N ASN A 55 -3.65 0.39 18.24
CA ASN A 55 -2.83 0.57 17.07
C ASN A 55 -2.97 -0.68 16.18
N LEU A 56 -3.74 -0.56 15.10
CA LEU A 56 -3.89 -1.61 14.10
C LEU A 56 -2.75 -1.53 13.09
N THR A 57 -2.22 -2.68 12.70
CA THR A 57 -1.10 -2.75 11.77
C THR A 57 -1.37 -3.63 10.55
N GLN A 58 -0.55 -3.38 9.54
CA GLN A 58 -0.52 -4.02 8.25
C GLN A 58 0.94 -4.34 7.93
N GLN A 59 1.20 -5.54 7.40
CA GLN A 59 2.51 -5.97 6.94
C GLN A 59 2.56 -5.96 5.41
N PHE A 60 3.65 -5.42 4.87
CA PHE A 60 3.95 -5.43 3.46
C PHE A 60 5.17 -6.31 3.23
N GLU A 61 5.04 -7.28 2.34
CA GLU A 61 6.14 -8.07 1.82
C GLU A 61 6.51 -7.53 0.45
N ILE A 62 7.78 -7.18 0.25
CA ILE A 62 8.25 -6.40 -0.89
C ILE A 62 9.44 -7.12 -1.51
N TRP A 63 9.23 -7.66 -2.71
CA TRP A 63 10.26 -8.28 -3.51
C TRP A 63 10.96 -7.20 -4.31
N SER A 64 12.26 -7.06 -4.12
CA SER A 64 13.09 -6.07 -4.80
C SER A 64 14.51 -6.63 -4.94
N ASP A 65 15.13 -6.40 -6.08
CA ASP A 65 16.52 -6.74 -6.37
C ASP A 65 17.53 -5.78 -5.73
N GLN A 66 17.03 -4.69 -5.14
CA GLN A 66 17.89 -3.70 -4.49
C GLN A 66 18.58 -4.27 -3.26
N LYS A 67 19.88 -3.98 -3.13
CA LYS A 67 20.68 -4.43 -2.00
C LYS A 67 20.37 -3.59 -0.74
N PRO A 68 20.36 -4.20 0.46
CA PRO A 68 20.02 -3.49 1.70
C PRO A 68 20.84 -2.22 1.96
N ILE A 69 22.13 -2.23 1.61
CA ILE A 69 23.01 -1.07 1.80
C ILE A 69 22.63 0.11 0.90
N ASP A 70 22.15 -0.16 -0.32
CA ASP A 70 21.73 0.89 -1.26
C ASP A 70 20.37 1.44 -0.86
N VAL A 71 19.48 0.58 -0.37
CA VAL A 71 18.22 0.98 0.25
C VAL A 71 18.48 1.90 1.46
N PHE A 72 19.41 1.56 2.35
CA PHE A 72 19.77 2.41 3.49
C PHE A 72 20.32 3.79 3.08
N LYS A 73 21.17 3.85 2.04
CA LYS A 73 21.64 5.14 1.51
C LYS A 73 20.48 5.98 0.97
N LYS A 74 19.53 5.35 0.26
CA LYS A 74 18.32 6.02 -0.24
C LYS A 74 17.42 6.49 0.90
N THR A 75 17.16 5.68 1.93
CA THR A 75 16.32 6.09 3.08
C THR A 75 16.94 7.27 3.82
N ARG A 76 18.25 7.25 4.07
CA ARG A 76 19.00 8.37 4.68
C ARG A 76 18.87 9.69 3.91
N LYS A 77 18.72 9.63 2.58
CA LYS A 77 18.60 10.81 1.71
C LYS A 77 17.15 11.27 1.57
N GLN A 78 16.22 10.35 1.35
CA GLN A 78 14.83 10.66 0.96
C GLN A 78 13.88 10.80 2.16
N ILE A 79 14.12 10.04 3.23
CA ILE A 79 13.27 10.05 4.45
C ILE A 79 14.15 10.12 5.71
N PRO A 80 14.97 11.19 5.87
CA PRO A 80 15.91 11.30 6.98
C PRO A 80 15.17 11.29 8.33
N ALA A 81 15.73 10.58 9.31
CA ALA A 81 15.16 10.48 10.64
C ALA A 81 16.25 10.45 11.73
N PRO A 82 15.95 10.93 12.96
CA PRO A 82 16.93 11.02 14.05
C PRO A 82 17.43 9.65 14.53
N PHE A 83 16.64 8.58 14.36
CA PHE A 83 17.00 7.22 14.80
C PHE A 83 17.25 6.28 13.62
N SER A 84 17.80 6.80 12.50
CA SER A 84 18.17 5.95 11.37
C SER A 84 19.28 4.96 11.73
N SER A 85 19.12 3.69 11.33
CA SER A 85 20.09 2.63 11.63
C SER A 85 20.14 1.58 10.51
N PHE A 86 21.28 0.90 10.42
CA PHE A 86 21.53 -0.23 9.54
C PHE A 86 22.14 -1.35 10.39
N LEU A 87 21.35 -2.38 10.70
CA LEU A 87 21.75 -3.48 11.58
C LEU A 87 21.74 -4.77 10.79
N GLN A 88 22.88 -5.48 10.76
CA GLN A 88 23.00 -6.78 10.11
C GLN A 88 23.08 -7.87 11.16
N TYR A 89 22.33 -8.94 10.94
CA TYR A 89 22.29 -10.13 11.77
C TYR A 89 22.69 -11.33 10.90
N PRO A 90 24.00 -11.58 10.70
CA PRO A 90 24.48 -12.61 9.76
C PRO A 90 23.96 -14.01 10.08
N GLU A 91 23.85 -14.35 11.36
CA GLU A 91 23.36 -15.64 11.83
C GLU A 91 21.90 -15.90 11.46
N TRP A 92 21.10 -14.83 11.30
CA TRP A 92 19.70 -14.90 10.90
C TRP A 92 19.48 -14.51 9.44
N LYS A 93 20.56 -14.30 8.67
CA LYS A 93 20.53 -13.78 7.28
C LYS A 93 19.68 -12.52 7.12
N MET A 94 19.58 -11.72 8.18
CA MET A 94 18.63 -10.64 8.28
C MET A 94 19.35 -9.28 8.30
N THR A 95 18.79 -8.29 7.62
CA THR A 95 19.27 -6.90 7.66
C THR A 95 18.12 -5.96 7.94
N GLN A 96 18.25 -5.14 8.96
CA GLN A 96 17.26 -4.15 9.35
C GLN A 96 17.71 -2.75 8.95
N ILE A 97 16.81 -1.99 8.34
CA ILE A 97 17.02 -0.63 7.84
C ILE A 97 15.94 0.25 8.45
N SER A 98 16.28 1.01 9.49
CA SER A 98 15.32 1.88 10.18
C SER A 98 15.47 3.34 9.75
N SER A 99 14.34 4.02 9.62
CA SER A 99 14.24 5.48 9.62
C SER A 99 13.20 5.95 10.65
N SER A 100 13.34 5.44 11.88
CA SER A 100 12.43 5.78 12.98
C SER A 100 12.60 7.23 13.42
N VAL A 101 11.46 7.84 13.74
CA VAL A 101 11.33 9.23 14.18
C VAL A 101 10.98 9.36 15.66
N GLU A 102 10.64 8.26 16.33
CA GLU A 102 10.09 8.28 17.69
C GLU A 102 11.09 7.68 18.69
N ARG A 103 11.60 8.53 19.59
CA ARG A 103 12.31 8.07 20.77
C ARG A 103 11.32 7.39 21.70
N PHE A 104 11.57 6.13 22.03
CA PHE A 104 10.79 5.45 23.06
C PHE A 104 11.17 6.03 24.43
N ILE A 105 12.45 5.92 24.79
CA ILE A 105 12.95 6.35 26.08
C ILE A 105 14.47 6.51 26.07
N SER A 106 14.95 7.51 26.78
CA SER A 106 16.37 7.70 27.07
C SER A 106 16.55 7.83 28.58
N ILE A 107 17.57 7.16 29.10
CA ILE A 107 18.00 7.24 30.49
C ILE A 107 19.49 7.61 30.47
N HIS A 108 19.85 8.63 31.23
CA HIS A 108 21.24 9.01 31.45
C HIS A 108 21.41 9.50 32.88
N ASP A 109 22.34 8.92 33.64
CA ASP A 109 22.57 9.23 35.06
C ASP A 109 21.27 9.17 35.89
N GLY A 110 20.46 8.15 35.61
CA GLY A 110 19.15 7.94 36.22
C GLY A 110 18.05 8.94 35.82
N ALA A 111 18.34 9.93 34.97
CA ALA A 111 17.36 10.86 34.43
C ALA A 111 16.70 10.28 33.18
N LEU A 112 15.38 10.11 33.23
CA LEU A 112 14.58 9.51 32.18
C LEU A 112 13.84 10.59 31.38
N ILE A 113 13.90 10.48 30.04
CA ILE A 113 13.15 11.32 29.12
C ILE A 113 12.45 10.44 28.08
N SER A 114 11.16 10.67 27.87
CA SER A 114 10.40 10.13 26.74
C SER A 114 9.73 11.28 25.98
N LYS A 115 9.69 11.18 24.66
CA LYS A 115 9.14 12.20 23.75
C LYS A 115 8.14 11.60 22.78
N PRO A 116 6.92 11.24 23.22
CA PRO A 116 5.87 10.85 22.30
C PRO A 116 5.59 11.96 21.29
N ILE A 117 5.29 11.54 20.06
CA ILE A 117 4.98 12.42 18.95
C ILE A 117 3.61 12.05 18.35
N LYS A 118 2.83 13.06 17.94
CA LYS A 118 1.62 12.89 17.13
C LYS A 118 1.50 14.06 16.17
N GLY A 119 0.94 13.85 15.00
CA GLY A 119 0.91 14.87 13.96
C GLY A 119 2.31 15.21 13.42
N THR A 120 2.42 15.19 12.10
CA THR A 120 3.64 15.62 11.40
C THR A 120 3.18 16.35 10.16
N ILE A 121 3.64 17.58 10.00
CA ILE A 121 3.38 18.36 8.80
C ILE A 121 4.73 18.73 8.17
N ALA A 122 4.78 18.87 6.85
CA ALA A 122 5.99 19.28 6.14
C ALA A 122 6.48 20.66 6.62
N ARG A 123 7.62 21.11 6.08
CA ARG A 123 7.99 22.53 6.11
C ARG A 123 7.28 23.25 4.98
N GLY A 124 6.99 24.53 5.19
CA GLY A 124 6.48 25.38 4.12
C GLY A 124 7.59 25.76 3.15
N GLU A 125 7.23 25.91 1.87
CA GLU A 125 8.16 26.33 0.81
C GLU A 125 8.74 27.73 1.05
N ASN A 126 8.06 28.54 1.87
CA ASN A 126 8.49 29.86 2.28
C ASN A 126 8.07 30.15 3.73
N VAL A 127 8.56 31.25 4.30
CA VAL A 127 8.33 31.62 5.72
C VAL A 127 6.83 31.76 6.06
N VAL A 128 6.01 32.24 5.13
CA VAL A 128 4.57 32.43 5.36
C VAL A 128 3.86 31.08 5.37
N ALA A 129 4.12 30.23 4.36
CA ALA A 129 3.61 28.87 4.30
C ALA A 129 4.06 28.03 5.50
N ASP A 130 5.32 28.19 5.95
CA ASP A 130 5.88 27.44 7.08
C ASP A 130 5.19 27.81 8.39
N ARG A 131 4.90 29.10 8.60
CA ARG A 131 4.11 29.57 9.74
C ARG A 131 2.67 29.07 9.70
N LEU A 132 2.06 29.03 8.51
CA LEU A 132 0.71 28.49 8.34
C LEU A 132 0.68 27.00 8.68
N GLN A 133 1.62 26.21 8.17
CA GLN A 133 1.71 24.77 8.47
C GLN A 133 1.90 24.51 9.97
N LYS A 134 2.79 25.28 10.63
CA LYS A 134 2.92 25.23 12.10
C LYS A 134 1.60 25.49 12.81
N LYS A 135 0.87 26.52 12.37
CA LYS A 135 -0.41 26.90 12.97
C LYS A 135 -1.48 25.84 12.75
N ILE A 136 -1.56 25.25 11.55
CA ILE A 136 -2.46 24.14 11.25
C ILE A 136 -2.21 22.98 12.21
N LEU A 137 -0.94 22.58 12.40
CA LEU A 137 -0.60 21.49 13.31
C LEU A 137 -0.86 21.86 14.78
N SER A 138 -0.56 23.08 15.21
CA SER A 138 -0.80 23.52 16.59
C SER A 138 -2.29 23.60 16.95
N ASP A 139 -3.12 23.95 15.98
CA ASP A 139 -4.56 24.16 16.15
C ASP A 139 -5.36 22.86 15.93
N SER A 140 -4.70 21.76 15.54
CA SER A 140 -5.35 20.47 15.33
C SER A 140 -5.78 19.83 16.65
N SER A 141 -7.08 19.90 16.95
CA SER A 141 -7.69 19.25 18.11
C SER A 141 -7.55 17.73 18.08
N LYS A 142 -7.60 17.13 16.88
CA LYS A 142 -7.39 15.68 16.67
C LYS A 142 -6.00 15.26 17.14
N GLU A 143 -4.95 15.87 16.57
CA GLU A 143 -3.56 15.50 16.89
C GLU A 143 -3.22 15.75 18.36
N ARG A 144 -3.74 16.85 18.94
CA ARG A 144 -3.58 17.14 20.38
C ARG A 144 -4.25 16.09 21.27
N SER A 145 -5.44 15.62 20.88
CA SER A 145 -6.19 14.62 21.66
C SER A 145 -5.50 13.25 21.58
N GLU A 146 -5.04 12.84 20.40
CA GLU A 146 -4.23 11.63 20.25
C GLU A 146 -2.92 11.71 21.06
N LEU A 147 -2.25 12.87 21.03
CA LEU A 147 -1.02 13.07 21.79
C LEU A 147 -1.26 12.97 23.29
N LEU A 148 -2.39 13.50 23.79
CA LEU A 148 -2.79 13.36 25.18
C LEU A 148 -2.94 11.90 25.58
N MET A 149 -3.65 11.12 24.77
CA MET A 149 -3.87 9.69 25.03
C MET A 149 -2.55 8.92 25.11
N VAL A 150 -1.63 9.14 24.17
CA VAL A 150 -0.29 8.50 24.18
C VAL A 150 0.54 8.98 25.36
N THR A 151 0.47 10.27 25.69
CA THR A 151 1.16 10.87 26.83
C THR A 151 0.71 10.22 28.14
N ASP A 152 -0.59 10.07 28.35
CA ASP A 152 -1.13 9.47 29.57
C ASP A 152 -0.75 7.99 29.70
N LEU A 153 -0.75 7.24 28.58
CA LEU A 153 -0.31 5.85 28.55
C LEU A 153 1.17 5.74 28.97
N LEU A 154 2.06 6.50 28.31
CA LEU A 154 3.48 6.47 28.63
C LEU A 154 3.75 6.98 30.05
N ARG A 155 3.00 7.98 30.53
CA ARG A 155 3.10 8.46 31.92
C ARG A 155 2.80 7.33 32.91
N ASN A 156 1.75 6.56 32.68
CA ASN A 156 1.37 5.44 33.53
C ASN A 156 2.44 4.33 33.54
N ASP A 157 3.03 4.04 32.38
CA ASP A 157 4.10 3.04 32.28
C ASP A 157 5.38 3.51 32.98
N ILE A 158 5.81 4.75 32.70
CA ILE A 158 7.01 5.36 33.27
C ILE A 158 6.88 5.46 34.79
N ALA A 159 5.70 5.82 35.31
CA ALA A 159 5.45 5.92 36.76
C ALA A 159 5.83 4.63 37.52
N ARG A 160 5.69 3.45 36.91
CA ARG A 160 5.98 2.15 37.54
C ARG A 160 7.47 1.97 37.85
N ILE A 161 8.36 2.58 37.07
CA ILE A 161 9.81 2.49 37.22
C ILE A 161 10.45 3.77 37.75
N SER A 162 9.63 4.76 38.06
CA SER A 162 10.05 6.08 38.53
C SER A 162 10.19 6.13 40.05
N GLN A 163 11.05 7.01 40.55
CA GLN A 163 11.04 7.45 41.94
C GLN A 163 9.74 8.21 42.24
N PRO A 164 9.16 8.08 43.45
CA PRO A 164 7.99 8.85 43.86
C PRO A 164 8.17 10.35 43.60
N PHE A 165 7.13 11.01 43.07
CA PHE A 165 7.06 12.45 42.81
C PHE A 165 8.09 13.01 41.79
N SER A 166 8.90 12.17 41.14
CA SER A 166 9.88 12.61 40.15
C SER A 166 9.31 12.80 38.74
N LEU A 167 8.16 12.17 38.46
CA LEU A 167 7.52 12.22 37.14
C LEU A 167 6.89 13.60 36.89
N SER A 168 7.16 14.18 35.73
CA SER A 168 6.55 15.45 35.29
C SER A 168 6.37 15.49 33.77
N VAL A 169 5.42 16.32 33.32
CA VAL A 169 5.18 16.62 31.89
C VAL A 169 5.36 18.13 31.71
N PRO A 170 6.60 18.64 31.68
CA PRO A 170 6.87 20.08 31.68
C PRO A 170 6.35 20.80 30.42
N LYS A 171 6.21 20.08 29.31
CA LYS A 171 5.86 20.62 28.00
C LYS A 171 4.88 19.67 27.33
N PHE A 172 3.65 20.12 27.12
CA PHE A 172 2.59 19.34 26.49
C PHE A 172 2.25 19.93 25.12
N ALA A 173 2.24 19.07 24.09
CA ALA A 173 1.85 19.43 22.73
C ALA A 173 2.57 20.69 22.19
N GLU A 174 3.90 20.72 22.31
CA GLU A 174 4.74 21.75 21.71
C GLU A 174 5.12 21.38 20.27
N ILE A 175 5.29 22.38 19.42
CA ILE A 175 5.82 22.18 18.06
C ILE A 175 7.35 22.13 18.14
N GLU A 176 7.94 20.97 17.80
CA GLU A 176 9.36 20.86 17.51
C GLU A 176 9.57 20.95 15.99
N THR A 177 10.47 21.85 15.55
CA THR A 177 10.81 22.04 14.14
C THR A 177 12.09 21.30 13.79
N PHE A 178 12.02 20.46 12.77
CA PHE A 178 13.15 19.77 12.16
C PHE A 178 13.45 20.35 10.77
N SER A 179 14.51 19.86 10.12
CA SER A 179 14.93 20.33 8.80
C SER A 179 13.84 20.20 7.73
N HIS A 180 13.01 19.14 7.79
CA HIS A 180 12.01 18.83 6.76
C HIS A 180 10.57 18.73 7.27
N VAL A 181 10.32 18.77 8.59
CA VAL A 181 8.98 18.66 9.16
C VAL A 181 8.82 19.47 10.45
N HIS A 182 7.57 19.76 10.82
CA HIS A 182 7.16 20.11 12.18
C HIS A 182 6.45 18.93 12.83
N GLN A 183 6.67 18.72 14.13
CA GLN A 183 6.04 17.63 14.90
C GLN A 183 5.42 18.18 16.18
N LEU A 184 4.27 17.64 16.58
CA LEU A 184 3.69 17.92 17.89
C LEU A 184 4.27 16.90 18.88
N VAL A 185 4.96 17.42 19.90
CA VAL A 185 5.74 16.62 20.84
C VAL A 185 5.34 16.96 22.27
N THR A 186 5.28 15.92 23.11
CA THR A 186 5.18 16.09 24.56
C THR A 186 6.45 15.56 25.20
N SER A 187 7.01 16.29 26.17
CA SER A 187 8.17 15.82 26.95
C SER A 187 7.73 15.25 28.29
N ILE A 188 8.00 13.97 28.52
CA ILE A 188 7.80 13.30 29.81
C ILE A 188 9.17 13.12 30.45
N LYS A 189 9.33 13.58 31.69
CA LYS A 189 10.59 13.47 32.46
C LYS A 189 10.36 12.74 33.76
N SER A 190 11.36 11.98 34.20
CA SER A 190 11.36 11.34 35.52
C SER A 190 12.78 10.99 36.00
N ARG A 191 12.91 10.48 37.22
CA ARG A 191 14.09 9.77 37.70
C ARG A 191 13.74 8.31 37.92
N ILE A 192 14.55 7.39 37.40
CA ILE A 192 14.36 5.96 37.64
C ILE A 192 14.68 5.58 39.09
N LYS A 193 14.11 4.47 39.57
CA LYS A 193 14.50 3.86 40.85
C LYS A 193 15.99 3.48 40.84
N GLU A 194 16.64 3.58 41.99
CA GLU A 194 18.09 3.36 42.13
C GLU A 194 18.51 1.95 41.73
N ASP A 195 17.73 0.93 42.11
CA ASP A 195 18.02 -0.48 41.82
C ASP A 195 17.19 -1.04 40.65
N LEU A 196 16.79 -0.19 39.69
CA LEU A 196 15.98 -0.62 38.55
C LEU A 196 16.74 -1.64 37.69
N THR A 197 16.23 -2.86 37.61
CA THR A 197 16.78 -3.87 36.71
C THR A 197 16.24 -3.69 35.28
N PHE A 198 17.01 -4.12 34.27
CA PHE A 198 16.54 -4.13 32.89
C PHE A 198 15.29 -5.01 32.69
N SER A 199 15.16 -6.10 33.46
CA SER A 199 13.97 -6.96 33.42
C SER A 199 12.71 -6.24 33.90
N GLU A 200 12.81 -5.45 34.98
CA GLU A 200 11.70 -4.62 35.47
C GLU A 200 11.36 -3.52 34.47
N PHE A 201 12.38 -2.87 33.89
CA PHE A 201 12.20 -1.90 32.81
C PHE A 201 11.39 -2.50 31.65
N MET A 202 11.78 -3.69 31.16
CA MET A 202 11.10 -4.37 30.06
C MET A 202 9.66 -4.73 30.44
N THR A 203 9.45 -5.29 31.63
CA THR A 203 8.11 -5.70 32.08
C THR A 203 7.15 -4.52 32.24
N ALA A 204 7.67 -3.37 32.68
CA ALA A 204 6.86 -2.17 32.90
C ALA A 204 6.53 -1.42 31.61
N LEU A 205 7.51 -1.26 30.72
CA LEU A 205 7.40 -0.35 29.59
C LEU A 205 7.09 -1.04 28.27
N PHE A 206 7.61 -2.25 28.05
CA PHE A 206 7.51 -2.93 26.76
C PHE A 206 6.24 -3.78 26.66
N PRO A 207 5.56 -3.82 25.50
CA PRO A 207 5.75 -2.98 24.32
C PRO A 207 5.26 -1.53 24.53
N GLY A 208 5.78 -0.61 23.71
CA GLY A 208 5.49 0.82 23.81
C GLY A 208 3.99 1.16 23.72
N GLY A 209 3.56 2.16 24.48
CA GLY A 209 2.16 2.58 24.49
C GLY A 209 1.62 3.05 23.15
N SER A 210 2.40 3.87 22.45
CA SER A 210 2.04 4.47 21.14
C SER A 210 1.75 3.43 20.05
N ILE A 211 2.32 2.23 20.18
CA ILE A 211 2.18 1.14 19.20
C ILE A 211 1.28 0.00 19.68
N THR A 212 0.64 0.14 20.84
CA THR A 212 -0.30 -0.86 21.38
C THR A 212 -1.71 -0.30 21.47
N GLY A 213 -2.08 0.30 22.60
CA GLY A 213 -3.44 0.75 22.87
C GLY A 213 -3.71 0.88 24.35
N THR A 214 -4.92 1.32 24.70
CA THR A 214 -5.31 1.57 26.10
C THR A 214 -6.65 0.91 26.39
N PRO A 215 -6.77 0.10 27.46
CA PRO A 215 -5.72 -0.40 28.35
C PRO A 215 -4.74 -1.37 27.65
N LYS A 216 -3.43 -1.23 27.88
CA LYS A 216 -2.36 -1.93 27.13
C LYS A 216 -2.55 -3.44 27.01
N LYS A 217 -2.77 -4.12 28.14
CA LYS A 217 -2.91 -5.59 28.16
C LYS A 217 -4.09 -6.06 27.31
N ARG A 218 -5.26 -5.44 27.50
CA ARG A 218 -6.48 -5.79 26.76
C ARG A 218 -6.36 -5.46 25.28
N ALA A 219 -5.77 -4.31 24.94
CA ALA A 219 -5.48 -3.94 23.56
C ALA A 219 -4.58 -4.97 22.87
N MET A 220 -3.53 -5.47 23.52
CA MET A 220 -2.66 -6.50 22.93
C MET A 220 -3.38 -7.84 22.69
N GLU A 221 -4.27 -8.25 23.60
CA GLU A 221 -5.09 -9.47 23.42
C GLU A 221 -6.01 -9.34 22.20
N ILE A 222 -6.65 -8.19 22.04
CA ILE A 222 -7.54 -7.90 20.90
C ILE A 222 -6.73 -7.77 19.61
N ILE A 223 -5.58 -7.08 19.63
CA ILE A 223 -4.68 -6.96 18.47
C ILE A 223 -4.29 -8.35 17.95
N LYS A 224 -3.94 -9.28 18.86
CA LYS A 224 -3.61 -10.66 18.50
C LYS A 224 -4.77 -11.41 17.83
N GLU A 225 -6.01 -11.05 18.14
CA GLU A 225 -7.22 -11.62 17.54
C GLU A 225 -7.57 -11.01 16.18
N VAL A 226 -7.21 -9.74 15.98
CA VAL A 226 -7.61 -8.94 14.81
C VAL A 226 -6.54 -8.95 13.71
N GLU A 227 -5.25 -8.97 14.06
CA GLU A 227 -4.15 -9.02 13.09
C GLU A 227 -3.91 -10.45 12.57
N LYS A 228 -3.52 -10.58 11.29
CA LYS A 228 -3.31 -11.88 10.64
C LYS A 228 -1.98 -12.53 11.00
N GLN A 229 -0.99 -11.72 11.35
CA GLN A 229 0.39 -12.16 11.55
C GLN A 229 1.02 -11.47 12.77
N PRO A 230 1.99 -12.12 13.44
CA PRO A 230 2.77 -11.45 14.47
C PRO A 230 3.59 -10.31 13.86
N ARG A 231 3.81 -9.24 14.63
CA ARG A 231 4.53 -8.05 14.15
C ARG A 231 6.04 -8.25 13.98
N GLY A 232 6.60 -9.31 14.55
CA GLY A 232 8.04 -9.56 14.52
C GLY A 232 8.82 -8.42 15.19
N ILE A 233 9.83 -7.89 14.49
CA ILE A 233 10.64 -6.76 14.96
C ILE A 233 9.86 -5.44 14.93
N TYR A 234 8.89 -5.31 14.03
CA TYR A 234 8.09 -4.09 13.90
C TYR A 234 7.31 -3.81 15.20
N THR A 235 7.27 -2.54 15.59
CA THR A 235 6.75 -2.06 16.89
C THR A 235 7.54 -2.51 18.13
N GLY A 236 8.70 -3.15 17.93
CA GLY A 236 9.69 -3.40 18.98
C GLY A 236 10.42 -2.13 19.41
N MET A 237 11.56 -2.32 20.08
CA MET A 237 12.48 -1.23 20.42
C MET A 237 13.91 -1.61 20.02
N GLN A 238 14.73 -0.60 19.74
CA GLN A 238 16.14 -0.78 19.42
C GLN A 238 16.94 0.40 19.97
N GLY A 239 18.24 0.21 20.17
CA GLY A 239 19.11 1.25 20.71
C GLY A 239 20.36 0.67 21.34
N TRP A 240 20.90 1.36 22.33
CA TRP A 240 22.03 0.89 23.13
C TRP A 240 21.68 0.90 24.61
N LEU A 241 22.36 0.05 25.37
CA LEU A 241 22.23 -0.11 26.82
C LEU A 241 23.63 -0.30 27.41
N SER A 242 23.95 0.46 28.45
CA SER A 242 25.15 0.32 29.27
C SER A 242 24.92 -0.65 30.45
N ARG A 243 25.98 -0.94 31.21
CA ARG A 243 25.85 -1.74 32.44
C ARG A 243 25.23 -0.94 33.58
N GLU A 244 25.32 0.38 33.51
CA GLU A 244 24.87 1.37 34.48
C GLU A 244 23.42 1.82 34.23
N MET A 245 22.67 1.12 33.37
CA MET A 245 21.29 1.43 32.97
C MET A 245 21.10 2.75 32.19
N ASP A 246 22.19 3.38 31.74
CA ASP A 246 22.10 4.38 30.68
C ASP A 246 21.69 3.70 29.36
N LEU A 247 20.72 4.30 28.67
CA LEU A 247 20.19 3.80 27.40
C LEU A 247 19.59 4.92 26.56
N ASP A 248 19.53 4.71 25.25
CA ASP A 248 18.69 5.48 24.33
C ASP A 248 18.05 4.52 23.34
N MET A 249 16.72 4.41 23.42
CA MET A 249 15.93 3.45 22.67
C MET A 249 14.88 4.18 21.83
N ASN A 250 14.71 3.76 20.59
CA ASN A 250 13.63 4.19 19.69
C ASN A 250 12.63 3.07 19.46
N ILE A 251 11.40 3.45 19.11
CA ILE A 251 10.39 2.49 18.63
C ILE A 251 10.77 2.04 17.23
N VAL A 252 10.66 0.75 16.95
CA VAL A 252 10.96 0.18 15.62
C VAL A 252 9.76 0.35 14.70
N ILE A 253 9.63 1.56 14.17
CA ILE A 253 8.68 1.98 13.13
C ILE A 253 9.45 2.51 11.93
N ARG A 254 8.79 2.68 10.77
CA ARG A 254 9.46 3.19 9.56
C ARG A 254 10.73 2.38 9.25
N THR A 255 10.62 1.06 9.33
CA THR A 255 11.75 0.12 9.31
C THR A 255 11.48 -0.99 8.31
N LEU A 256 12.45 -1.23 7.42
CA LEU A 256 12.49 -2.38 6.54
C LEU A 256 13.30 -3.51 7.19
N VAL A 257 12.84 -4.74 7.04
CA VAL A 257 13.59 -5.94 7.43
C VAL A 257 13.78 -6.79 6.19
N HIS A 258 15.02 -7.05 5.80
CA HIS A 258 15.38 -7.91 4.67
C HIS A 258 15.84 -9.26 5.18
N ASP A 259 15.20 -10.35 4.76
CA ASP A 259 15.48 -11.71 5.24
C ASP A 259 16.44 -12.52 4.36
N GLY A 260 16.95 -11.88 3.30
CA GLY A 260 17.81 -12.50 2.30
C GLY A 260 17.14 -12.67 0.94
N GLU A 261 15.80 -12.70 0.90
CA GLU A 261 15.02 -12.85 -0.33
C GLU A 261 14.13 -11.65 -0.60
N HIS A 262 13.47 -11.12 0.43
CA HIS A 262 12.52 -10.02 0.30
C HIS A 262 12.63 -9.04 1.48
N TYR A 263 12.02 -7.87 1.32
CA TYR A 263 11.87 -6.87 2.36
C TYR A 263 10.50 -6.99 3.02
N GLN A 264 10.44 -6.75 4.32
CA GLN A 264 9.21 -6.65 5.10
C GLN A 264 9.10 -5.24 5.66
N LEU A 265 7.91 -4.67 5.59
CA LEU A 265 7.59 -3.34 6.11
C LEU A 265 6.28 -3.42 6.90
N GLY A 266 6.37 -3.18 8.21
CA GLY A 266 5.20 -2.98 9.05
C GLY A 266 4.76 -1.53 9.04
N VAL A 267 3.45 -1.31 8.96
CA VAL A 267 2.83 0.02 8.97
C VAL A 267 1.56 0.00 9.81
N GLY A 268 1.25 1.09 10.51
CA GLY A 268 0.15 1.10 11.48
C GLY A 268 -0.41 2.47 11.78
N GLY A 269 -1.56 2.48 12.43
CA GLY A 269 -2.28 3.68 12.86
C GLY A 269 -3.08 3.43 14.13
N GLY A 270 -3.23 4.48 14.95
CA GLY A 270 -4.03 4.43 16.17
C GLY A 270 -5.51 4.54 15.84
N ILE A 271 -6.25 3.45 16.00
CA ILE A 271 -7.69 3.40 15.76
C ILE A 271 -8.41 3.85 17.03
N THR A 272 -9.31 4.83 16.87
CA THR A 272 -10.21 5.31 17.90
C THR A 272 -11.67 5.01 17.54
N PHE A 273 -12.59 5.29 18.46
CA PHE A 273 -14.02 5.14 18.19
C PHE A 273 -14.49 6.02 17.03
N GLU A 274 -13.86 7.19 16.84
CA GLU A 274 -14.21 8.17 15.80
C GLU A 274 -13.43 7.95 14.48
N SER A 275 -12.52 6.97 14.44
CA SER A 275 -11.73 6.68 13.24
C SER A 275 -12.62 6.30 12.05
N GLU A 276 -12.36 6.94 10.91
CA GLU A 276 -13.05 6.68 9.65
C GLU A 276 -12.27 5.62 8.88
N ALA A 277 -12.85 4.42 8.72
CA ALA A 277 -12.10 3.23 8.32
C ALA A 277 -11.40 3.35 6.95
N GLU A 278 -11.96 4.13 6.02
CA GLU A 278 -11.35 4.33 4.71
C GLU A 278 -10.17 5.30 4.77
N ALA A 279 -10.29 6.38 5.55
CA ALA A 279 -9.17 7.27 5.83
C ALA A 279 -8.01 6.54 6.51
N GLU A 280 -8.28 5.69 7.51
CA GLU A 280 -7.24 4.92 8.21
C GLU A 280 -6.50 3.96 7.28
N PHE A 281 -7.22 3.23 6.42
CA PHE A 281 -6.59 2.36 5.42
C PHE A 281 -5.73 3.18 4.43
N SER A 282 -6.22 4.35 4.03
CA SER A 282 -5.47 5.25 3.15
C SER A 282 -4.19 5.75 3.81
N GLU A 283 -4.24 6.08 5.11
CA GLU A 283 -3.07 6.51 5.89
C GLU A 283 -1.99 5.43 5.98
N ILE A 284 -2.37 4.15 6.12
CA ILE A 284 -1.43 3.02 6.10
C ILE A 284 -0.64 2.98 4.80
N LEU A 285 -1.33 3.09 3.66
CA LEU A 285 -0.67 3.08 2.36
C LEU A 285 0.21 4.32 2.16
N LEU A 286 -0.22 5.49 2.63
CA LEU A 286 0.59 6.73 2.58
C LEU A 286 1.89 6.59 3.37
N LYS A 287 1.84 5.97 4.55
CA LYS A 287 3.03 5.68 5.36
C LYS A 287 3.94 4.64 4.70
N ALA A 288 3.40 3.72 3.91
CA ALA A 288 4.18 2.71 3.18
C ALA A 288 4.88 3.29 1.94
N LYS A 289 4.21 4.22 1.24
CA LYS A 289 4.62 4.74 -0.07
C LYS A 289 6.10 5.16 -0.19
N PRO A 290 6.68 5.95 0.73
CA PRO A 290 8.07 6.36 0.60
C PRO A 290 9.06 5.19 0.54
N PHE A 291 8.79 4.10 1.27
CA PHE A 291 9.62 2.90 1.25
C PHE A 291 9.46 2.11 -0.03
N LEU A 292 8.23 2.04 -0.55
CA LEU A 292 7.92 1.38 -1.81
C LEU A 292 8.57 2.11 -3.00
N ASP A 293 8.55 3.45 -2.99
CA ASP A 293 9.24 4.29 -3.98
C ASP A 293 10.76 4.07 -3.91
N ILE A 294 11.35 4.00 -2.71
CA ILE A 294 12.79 3.71 -2.51
C ILE A 294 13.16 2.34 -3.09
N LEU A 295 12.29 1.34 -2.92
CA LEU A 295 12.44 -0.02 -3.43
C LEU A 295 12.04 -0.16 -4.92
N ALA A 296 11.74 0.94 -5.60
CA ALA A 296 11.36 1.01 -7.01
C ALA A 296 10.12 0.18 -7.36
N VAL A 297 9.20 0.01 -6.41
CA VAL A 297 7.92 -0.66 -6.64
C VAL A 297 7.01 0.30 -7.39
N LYS A 298 6.91 0.14 -8.72
CA LYS A 298 6.08 1.00 -9.59
C LYS A 298 4.59 0.69 -9.52
N ASP A 299 4.24 -0.54 -9.13
CA ASP A 299 2.86 -1.01 -8.96
C ASP A 299 2.57 -1.31 -7.48
N VAL A 300 2.75 -0.29 -6.64
CA VAL A 300 2.04 -0.25 -5.35
C VAL A 300 0.55 -0.36 -5.67
N PRO A 301 -0.27 -1.13 -4.92
CA PRO A 301 -1.72 -1.02 -4.96
C PRO A 301 -2.10 0.45 -4.73
N SER A 302 -2.23 1.20 -5.82
CA SER A 302 -2.22 2.66 -5.73
C SER A 302 -3.42 3.13 -4.92
N ILE A 303 -3.14 4.02 -3.98
CA ILE A 303 -4.03 4.57 -2.93
C ILE A 303 -5.36 5.03 -3.51
N LEU A 304 -5.35 5.76 -4.60
CA LEU A 304 -6.37 5.67 -5.63
C LEU A 304 -5.67 5.88 -6.95
N PHE A 305 -6.07 5.13 -7.95
CA PHE A 305 -5.74 5.44 -9.31
C PHE A 305 -6.93 5.22 -10.19
N THR A 306 -7.07 6.04 -11.22
CA THR A 306 -7.94 5.75 -12.35
C THR A 306 -7.10 5.60 -13.59
N THR A 307 -7.39 4.59 -14.38
CA THR A 307 -6.78 4.42 -15.69
C THR A 307 -7.91 4.27 -16.68
N GLY A 308 -7.90 5.11 -17.70
CA GLY A 308 -8.91 5.11 -18.74
C GLY A 308 -8.32 5.49 -20.07
N LEU A 309 -8.95 5.00 -21.12
CA LEU A 309 -8.66 5.38 -22.49
C LEU A 309 -9.14 6.81 -22.74
N VAL A 310 -8.28 7.63 -23.33
CA VAL A 310 -8.62 8.96 -23.83
C VAL A 310 -8.68 8.90 -25.34
N LYS A 311 -9.79 9.39 -25.91
CA LYS A 311 -9.95 9.58 -27.35
C LYS A 311 -10.32 11.03 -27.63
N ASN A 312 -9.62 11.68 -28.56
CA ASN A 312 -9.84 13.09 -28.92
C ASN A 312 -9.87 14.04 -27.70
N GLY A 313 -8.99 13.80 -26.71
CA GLY A 313 -8.94 14.60 -25.49
C GLY A 313 -10.05 14.30 -24.47
N GLU A 314 -10.90 13.29 -24.70
CA GLU A 314 -11.97 12.89 -23.79
C GLU A 314 -11.69 11.55 -23.12
N LEU A 315 -11.72 11.53 -21.77
CA LEU A 315 -11.62 10.30 -20.99
C LEU A 315 -12.92 9.50 -21.11
N LEU A 316 -12.83 8.30 -21.66
CA LEU A 316 -13.96 7.41 -21.84
C LEU A 316 -14.59 7.06 -20.49
N ASN A 317 -15.92 7.19 -20.36
CA ASN A 317 -16.66 7.02 -19.10
C ASN A 317 -16.14 7.87 -17.93
N LEU A 318 -15.87 9.16 -18.18
CA LEU A 318 -15.47 10.12 -17.15
C LEU A 318 -16.35 10.06 -15.89
N GLU A 319 -17.67 10.01 -16.05
CA GLU A 319 -18.61 9.96 -14.91
C GLU A 319 -18.36 8.72 -14.02
N GLY A 320 -18.15 7.54 -14.63
CA GLY A 320 -17.81 6.33 -13.89
C GLY A 320 -16.47 6.43 -13.15
N HIS A 321 -15.48 7.06 -13.77
CA HIS A 321 -14.19 7.33 -13.15
C HIS A 321 -14.32 8.33 -11.96
N VAL A 322 -15.09 9.40 -12.13
CA VAL A 322 -15.38 10.39 -11.06
C VAL A 322 -16.11 9.74 -9.90
N ASN A 323 -17.20 9.01 -10.17
CA ASN A 323 -18.01 8.37 -9.13
C ASN A 323 -17.21 7.35 -8.32
N ARG A 324 -16.30 6.62 -8.97
CA ARG A 324 -15.40 5.69 -8.27
C ARG A 324 -14.37 6.42 -7.41
N LEU A 325 -13.75 7.48 -7.94
CA LEU A 325 -12.74 8.24 -7.21
C LEU A 325 -13.34 9.06 -6.06
N LYS A 326 -14.52 9.69 -6.23
CA LYS A 326 -15.20 10.47 -5.18
C LYS A 326 -15.52 9.67 -3.91
N LYS A 327 -15.73 8.36 -4.03
CA LYS A 327 -15.97 7.44 -2.89
C LYS A 327 -14.73 7.22 -2.01
N GLN A 328 -13.55 7.55 -2.51
CA GLN A 328 -12.28 7.19 -1.93
C GLN A 328 -11.34 8.41 -1.76
N TYR A 329 -11.59 9.50 -2.49
CA TYR A 329 -10.83 10.75 -2.48
C TYR A 329 -11.79 11.94 -2.60
N HIS A 330 -11.73 12.87 -1.66
CA HIS A 330 -12.52 14.09 -1.66
C HIS A 330 -11.67 15.27 -2.12
N HIS A 331 -11.79 15.62 -3.40
CA HIS A 331 -11.18 16.83 -3.96
C HIS A 331 -12.27 17.68 -4.63
N PRO A 332 -12.37 18.98 -4.31
CA PRO A 332 -13.48 19.84 -4.76
C PRO A 332 -13.59 19.87 -6.30
N ASP A 333 -12.45 19.92 -7.00
CA ASP A 333 -12.40 20.05 -8.47
C ASP A 333 -12.01 18.76 -9.19
N LEU A 334 -12.29 17.58 -8.60
CA LEU A 334 -11.82 16.30 -9.14
C LEU A 334 -12.23 16.09 -10.60
N GLU A 335 -13.50 16.28 -10.93
CA GLU A 335 -14.01 16.09 -12.29
C GLU A 335 -13.36 17.03 -13.30
N GLU A 336 -13.20 18.31 -12.93
CA GLU A 336 -12.58 19.31 -13.79
C GLU A 336 -11.10 19.02 -14.04
N LYS A 337 -10.35 18.61 -13.01
CA LYS A 337 -8.96 18.15 -13.17
C LYS A 337 -8.84 16.94 -14.10
N LEU A 338 -9.74 15.96 -13.96
CA LEU A 338 -9.75 14.80 -14.87
C LEU A 338 -9.98 15.21 -16.33
N ARG A 339 -10.87 16.17 -16.59
CA ARG A 339 -11.11 16.72 -17.93
C ARG A 339 -9.86 17.41 -18.48
N ILE A 340 -9.22 18.27 -17.69
CA ILE A 340 -8.00 18.98 -18.09
C ILE A 340 -6.87 17.99 -18.42
N PHE A 341 -6.69 16.95 -17.60
CA PHE A 341 -5.68 15.93 -17.88
C PHE A 341 -5.96 15.16 -19.16
N ALA A 342 -7.23 14.84 -19.45
CA ALA A 342 -7.62 14.16 -20.68
C ALA A 342 -7.38 15.03 -21.93
N GLN A 343 -7.68 16.33 -21.86
CA GLN A 343 -7.47 17.27 -22.98
C GLN A 343 -6.01 17.31 -23.46
N ASN A 344 -5.06 17.04 -22.56
CA ASN A 344 -3.64 17.02 -22.88
C ASN A 344 -3.14 15.68 -23.46
N VAL A 345 -4.03 14.72 -23.71
CA VAL A 345 -3.69 13.41 -24.28
C VAL A 345 -4.22 13.29 -25.70
N THR A 346 -3.31 13.19 -26.66
CA THR A 346 -3.62 12.78 -28.04
C THR A 346 -3.70 11.25 -28.06
N ASP A 347 -4.93 10.72 -28.16
CA ASP A 347 -5.30 9.29 -28.22
C ASP A 347 -4.37 8.34 -27.47
N GLY A 348 -4.73 7.95 -26.25
CA GLY A 348 -3.85 7.13 -25.43
C GLY A 348 -4.45 6.74 -24.07
N VAL A 349 -3.61 6.28 -23.17
CA VAL A 349 -4.00 5.88 -21.81
C VAL A 349 -3.62 6.97 -20.84
N LEU A 350 -4.62 7.43 -20.10
CA LEU A 350 -4.42 8.33 -18.98
C LEU A 350 -4.50 7.53 -17.68
N ARG A 351 -3.36 7.35 -17.03
CA ARG A 351 -3.27 6.86 -15.64
C ARG A 351 -3.20 8.08 -14.74
N ILE A 352 -4.04 8.14 -13.72
CA ILE A 352 -4.04 9.24 -12.76
C ILE A 352 -3.84 8.59 -11.40
N SER A 353 -2.79 9.00 -10.72
CA SER A 353 -2.44 8.56 -9.38
C SER A 353 -2.61 9.71 -8.41
N THR A 354 -2.95 9.41 -7.16
CA THR A 354 -2.93 10.40 -6.08
C THR A 354 -2.09 9.89 -4.92
N ASP A 355 -1.41 10.83 -4.27
CA ASP A 355 -0.70 10.67 -3.00
C ASP A 355 -1.53 11.18 -1.82
N GLY A 356 -2.84 11.37 -1.98
CA GLY A 356 -3.72 11.91 -0.95
C GLY A 356 -3.83 13.44 -0.95
N ASP A 357 -2.88 14.16 -1.55
CA ASP A 357 -2.88 15.64 -1.59
C ASP A 357 -2.95 16.19 -3.03
N SER A 358 -2.39 15.45 -3.99
CA SER A 358 -2.27 15.87 -5.39
C SER A 358 -2.76 14.77 -6.35
N LEU A 359 -3.16 15.18 -7.56
CA LEU A 359 -3.43 14.27 -8.68
C LEU A 359 -2.29 14.39 -9.68
N THR A 360 -1.61 13.28 -9.94
CA THR A 360 -0.51 13.18 -10.89
C THR A 360 -0.96 12.38 -12.12
N PRO A 361 -1.03 13.00 -13.31
CA PRO A 361 -1.30 12.29 -14.56
C PRO A 361 -0.04 11.61 -15.10
N GLY A 362 -0.20 10.40 -15.59
CA GLY A 362 0.76 9.64 -16.37
C GLY A 362 0.13 9.27 -17.71
N ILE A 363 0.77 9.67 -18.80
CA ILE A 363 0.28 9.44 -20.16
C ILE A 363 1.07 8.29 -20.74
N ARG A 364 0.37 7.29 -21.30
CA ARG A 364 1.00 6.19 -22.03
C ARG A 364 0.34 6.06 -23.40
N GLN A 365 1.14 6.12 -24.45
CA GLN A 365 0.69 5.80 -25.80
C GLN A 365 0.37 4.31 -25.90
N LEU A 366 -0.79 3.98 -26.45
CA LEU A 366 -1.14 2.60 -26.80
C LEU A 366 -0.75 2.38 -28.26
N THR A 367 0.23 1.51 -28.48
CA THR A 367 0.40 0.87 -29.78
C THR A 367 -0.75 -0.13 -29.96
N HIS A 368 -1.77 0.29 -30.68
CA HIS A 368 -2.80 -0.63 -31.15
C HIS A 368 -2.22 -1.46 -32.30
N SER A 369 -2.08 -2.76 -32.08
CA SER A 369 -2.00 -3.70 -33.19
C SER A 369 -3.43 -3.93 -33.69
N ASN A 370 -3.64 -3.87 -35.01
CA ASN A 370 -4.89 -4.27 -35.65
C ASN A 370 -5.07 -5.80 -35.68
N GLU A 371 -4.08 -6.55 -35.18
CA GLU A 371 -4.14 -8.00 -35.10
C GLU A 371 -4.80 -8.47 -33.81
N ALA A 372 -5.61 -9.53 -33.91
CA ALA A 372 -6.22 -10.18 -32.76
C ALA A 372 -5.14 -10.74 -31.82
N TYR A 373 -5.31 -10.54 -30.51
CA TYR A 373 -4.36 -11.06 -29.53
C TYR A 373 -4.42 -12.59 -29.51
N ARG A 374 -3.27 -13.25 -29.60
CA ARG A 374 -3.17 -14.68 -29.33
C ARG A 374 -3.16 -14.90 -27.83
N VAL A 375 -4.08 -15.70 -27.35
CA VAL A 375 -4.31 -15.97 -25.93
C VAL A 375 -4.14 -17.46 -25.67
N LYS A 376 -3.28 -17.80 -24.72
CA LYS A 376 -3.10 -19.20 -24.29
C LYS A 376 -4.20 -19.58 -23.30
N LEU A 377 -4.70 -20.81 -23.34
CA LEU A 377 -5.55 -21.31 -22.25
C LEU A 377 -4.67 -21.74 -21.07
N SER A 378 -5.00 -21.32 -19.86
CA SER A 378 -4.24 -21.71 -18.66
C SER A 378 -4.29 -23.23 -18.43
N SER A 379 -3.15 -23.79 -18.10
CA SER A 379 -2.94 -25.18 -17.70
C SER A 379 -3.40 -25.46 -16.26
N ILE A 380 -3.70 -24.41 -15.50
CA ILE A 380 -4.10 -24.48 -14.09
C ILE A 380 -5.63 -24.53 -14.00
N ASN A 381 -6.17 -25.67 -13.55
CA ASN A 381 -7.62 -25.97 -13.54
C ASN A 381 -8.36 -25.52 -12.27
N ASP A 382 -7.64 -25.24 -11.18
CA ASP A 382 -8.23 -25.11 -9.84
C ASP A 382 -7.81 -23.84 -9.09
N LYS A 383 -8.64 -22.79 -9.26
CA LYS A 383 -9.26 -21.95 -8.20
C LYS A 383 -9.15 -20.44 -8.39
N LEU A 384 -10.30 -19.81 -8.14
CA LEU A 384 -10.66 -18.39 -7.91
C LEU A 384 -10.08 -17.34 -8.86
N SER A 385 -10.99 -16.63 -9.55
CA SER A 385 -10.75 -15.42 -10.35
C SER A 385 -9.59 -14.57 -9.82
N LEU A 386 -8.50 -14.55 -10.57
CA LEU A 386 -7.35 -13.68 -10.43
C LEU A 386 -7.71 -12.21 -10.37
N LEU A 387 -8.75 -11.73 -11.04
CA LEU A 387 -9.10 -10.32 -11.05
C LEU A 387 -9.90 -9.91 -9.80
N SER A 388 -10.73 -10.81 -9.25
CA SER A 388 -11.36 -10.61 -7.94
C SER A 388 -10.38 -10.85 -6.78
N ASN A 389 -9.38 -11.73 -6.97
CA ASN A 389 -8.38 -12.13 -5.98
C ASN A 389 -6.95 -11.63 -6.21
N PHE A 390 -6.71 -10.75 -7.18
CA PHE A 390 -5.44 -10.01 -7.30
C PHE A 390 -5.19 -9.20 -6.02
N LYS A 391 -6.27 -8.97 -5.26
CA LYS A 391 -6.27 -8.39 -3.92
C LYS A 391 -6.27 -9.39 -2.77
N LEU A 392 -6.60 -10.68 -2.95
CA LEU A 392 -7.00 -11.63 -1.87
C LEU A 392 -6.23 -12.96 -1.82
N SER A 393 -5.27 -13.25 -2.70
CA SER A 393 -4.58 -14.55 -2.74
C SER A 393 -3.14 -14.46 -2.21
N GLY A 394 -2.80 -15.39 -1.30
CA GLY A 394 -1.51 -15.44 -0.60
C GLY A 394 -0.27 -15.69 -1.48
N PRO A 395 0.94 -15.64 -0.90
CA PRO A 395 2.23 -15.54 -1.61
C PRO A 395 2.48 -16.64 -2.66
N ASP A 396 2.14 -17.89 -2.33
CA ASP A 396 2.38 -19.04 -3.22
C ASP A 396 1.48 -19.06 -4.45
N PHE A 397 0.26 -18.54 -4.30
CA PHE A 397 -0.75 -18.53 -5.37
C PHE A 397 -0.34 -17.58 -6.50
N GLN A 398 0.19 -16.40 -6.18
CA GLN A 398 0.58 -15.42 -7.20
C GLN A 398 1.87 -15.81 -7.95
N LYS A 399 2.76 -16.59 -7.33
CA LYS A 399 4.04 -17.00 -7.93
C LYS A 399 3.83 -17.95 -9.12
N VAL A 400 2.93 -18.92 -8.97
CA VAL A 400 2.64 -19.93 -10.00
C VAL A 400 1.94 -19.30 -11.21
N PHE A 401 0.93 -18.45 -10.99
CA PHE A 401 0.21 -17.77 -12.08
C PHE A 401 1.07 -16.73 -12.81
N ARG A 402 1.91 -15.96 -12.09
CA ARG A 402 2.85 -15.03 -12.75
C ARG A 402 3.87 -15.77 -13.61
N GLN A 403 4.32 -16.94 -13.16
CA GLN A 403 5.22 -17.77 -13.95
C GLN A 403 4.55 -18.25 -15.24
N GLU A 404 3.31 -18.72 -15.18
CA GLU A 404 2.56 -19.15 -16.37
C GLU A 404 2.32 -18.00 -17.38
N VAL A 405 1.98 -16.80 -16.89
CA VAL A 405 1.85 -15.60 -17.75
C VAL A 405 3.19 -15.25 -18.42
N LEU A 406 4.31 -15.34 -17.70
CA LEU A 406 5.64 -15.07 -18.25
C LEU A 406 6.06 -16.12 -19.27
N GLU A 407 5.75 -17.39 -19.03
CA GLU A 407 6.01 -18.50 -19.97
C GLU A 407 5.17 -18.36 -21.24
N ALA A 408 3.87 -18.08 -21.12
CA ALA A 408 3.01 -17.81 -22.28
C ALA A 408 3.53 -16.65 -23.14
N LYS A 409 4.06 -15.59 -22.51
CA LYS A 409 4.68 -14.47 -23.22
C LYS A 409 5.97 -14.87 -23.94
N LYS A 410 6.81 -15.72 -23.33
CA LYS A 410 8.01 -16.27 -24.00
C LYS A 410 7.65 -17.11 -25.22
N GLU A 411 6.49 -17.76 -25.21
CA GLU A 411 5.95 -18.53 -26.32
C GLU A 411 5.24 -17.66 -27.39
N GLY A 412 5.20 -16.34 -27.21
CA GLY A 412 4.63 -15.40 -28.18
C GLY A 412 3.13 -15.10 -28.01
N PHE A 413 2.50 -15.54 -26.92
CA PHE A 413 1.12 -15.16 -26.58
C PHE A 413 1.06 -13.78 -25.92
N GLN A 414 0.02 -13.01 -26.24
CA GLN A 414 -0.19 -11.67 -25.68
C GLN A 414 -0.86 -11.71 -24.30
N ASP A 415 -1.64 -12.75 -24.03
CA ASP A 415 -2.33 -12.94 -22.76
C ASP A 415 -2.66 -14.42 -22.52
N ILE A 416 -3.25 -14.71 -21.36
CA ILE A 416 -3.71 -16.03 -20.96
C ILE A 416 -5.16 -15.96 -20.48
N LEU A 417 -5.98 -16.95 -20.86
CA LEU A 417 -7.36 -17.11 -20.43
C LEU A 417 -7.43 -18.13 -19.30
N PHE A 418 -8.00 -17.70 -18.17
CA PHE A 418 -8.18 -18.54 -16.99
C PHE A 418 -9.54 -19.20 -16.97
N HIS A 419 -9.58 -20.34 -16.27
CA HIS A 419 -10.80 -21.10 -16.03
C HIS A 419 -10.77 -21.69 -14.63
N THR A 420 -11.93 -22.06 -14.11
CA THR A 420 -12.08 -22.70 -12.81
C THR A 420 -13.28 -23.62 -12.87
N ASP A 421 -13.11 -24.87 -12.44
CA ASP A 421 -14.15 -25.91 -12.50
C ASP A 421 -14.70 -26.09 -13.93
N GLY A 422 -13.86 -25.95 -14.96
CA GLY A 422 -14.25 -26.04 -16.37
C GLY A 422 -15.06 -24.84 -16.91
N LEU A 423 -15.23 -23.77 -16.12
CA LEU A 423 -15.88 -22.52 -16.50
C LEU A 423 -14.84 -21.44 -16.78
N VAL A 424 -15.05 -20.66 -17.85
CA VAL A 424 -14.23 -19.51 -18.20
C VAL A 424 -14.32 -18.45 -17.11
N SER A 425 -13.17 -17.87 -16.74
CA SER A 425 -13.06 -16.82 -15.72
C SER A 425 -12.80 -15.45 -16.34
N GLU A 426 -11.53 -15.11 -16.53
CA GLU A 426 -11.08 -13.86 -17.11
C GLU A 426 -9.71 -14.05 -17.77
N LEU A 427 -9.14 -12.97 -18.33
CA LEU A 427 -7.76 -12.94 -18.75
C LEU A 427 -6.86 -12.25 -17.71
N SER A 428 -5.55 -12.39 -17.83
CA SER A 428 -4.60 -11.83 -16.84
C SER A 428 -4.67 -10.31 -16.72
N ILE A 429 -5.13 -9.63 -17.77
CA ILE A 429 -5.22 -8.16 -17.80
C ILE A 429 -6.63 -7.65 -18.15
N GLY A 430 -7.67 -8.48 -18.22
CA GLY A 430 -9.01 -8.00 -18.58
C GLY A 430 -10.13 -9.03 -18.47
N ASN A 431 -11.37 -8.56 -18.59
CA ASN A 431 -12.54 -9.43 -18.62
C ASN A 431 -12.64 -10.14 -19.97
N PHE A 432 -13.17 -11.37 -19.93
CA PHE A 432 -13.51 -12.14 -21.12
C PHE A 432 -14.93 -11.78 -21.60
N VAL A 433 -15.09 -11.59 -22.90
CA VAL A 433 -16.39 -11.38 -23.55
C VAL A 433 -16.46 -12.26 -24.80
N ALA A 434 -17.52 -13.06 -24.92
CA ALA A 434 -17.79 -13.86 -26.12
C ALA A 434 -18.98 -13.27 -26.88
N LYS A 435 -18.96 -13.33 -28.21
CA LYS A 435 -20.06 -12.86 -29.06
C LYS A 435 -20.82 -14.03 -29.65
N LYS A 436 -22.16 -13.95 -29.62
CA LYS A 436 -23.06 -14.91 -30.25
C LYS A 436 -24.20 -14.17 -30.94
N GLY A 437 -24.18 -14.13 -32.27
CA GLY A 437 -25.06 -13.30 -33.07
C GLY A 437 -24.94 -11.81 -32.70
N ASN A 438 -26.05 -11.23 -32.27
CA ASN A 438 -26.14 -9.82 -31.87
C ASN A 438 -25.99 -9.60 -30.34
N GLN A 439 -25.60 -10.63 -29.59
CA GLN A 439 -25.46 -10.57 -28.14
C GLN A 439 -24.02 -10.86 -27.72
N TYR A 440 -23.66 -10.31 -26.55
CA TYR A 440 -22.38 -10.55 -25.90
C TYR A 440 -22.63 -11.27 -24.57
N GLU A 441 -21.78 -12.23 -24.24
CA GLU A 441 -21.81 -12.98 -22.99
C GLU A 441 -20.50 -12.80 -22.24
N THR A 442 -20.56 -12.66 -20.92
CA THR A 442 -19.39 -12.58 -20.04
C THR A 442 -19.62 -13.44 -18.79
N PRO A 443 -18.58 -14.08 -18.22
CA PRO A 443 -18.72 -14.96 -17.06
C PRO A 443 -19.41 -14.28 -15.87
N ALA A 444 -20.55 -14.80 -15.41
CA ALA A 444 -21.34 -14.16 -14.36
C ALA A 444 -20.60 -14.12 -13.02
N LYS A 445 -19.92 -15.21 -12.68
CA LYS A 445 -19.22 -15.36 -11.40
C LYS A 445 -17.88 -14.62 -11.33
N TYR A 446 -17.23 -14.42 -12.48
CA TYR A 446 -15.82 -14.01 -12.52
C TYR A 446 -15.58 -12.66 -13.20
N ALA A 447 -16.55 -12.13 -13.97
CA ALA A 447 -16.41 -10.82 -14.57
C ALA A 447 -16.31 -9.71 -13.51
N LEU A 448 -15.28 -8.88 -13.63
CA LEU A 448 -15.17 -7.65 -12.85
C LEU A 448 -16.09 -6.56 -13.42
N LYS A 449 -16.95 -6.01 -12.55
CA LYS A 449 -17.72 -4.79 -12.84
C LYS A 449 -16.82 -3.56 -12.79
N GLY A 450 -16.06 -3.36 -13.86
CA GLY A 450 -15.18 -2.22 -14.08
C GLY A 450 -15.82 -1.16 -14.97
N THR A 451 -15.25 0.06 -14.98
CA THR A 451 -15.82 1.22 -15.69
C THR A 451 -16.06 0.97 -17.18
N PHE A 452 -15.23 0.18 -17.84
CA PHE A 452 -15.45 -0.14 -19.26
C PHE A 452 -16.53 -1.18 -19.48
N LEU A 453 -16.58 -2.26 -18.69
CA LEU A 453 -17.61 -3.29 -18.85
C LEU A 453 -19.00 -2.71 -18.54
N ASP A 454 -19.10 -1.81 -17.56
CA ASP A 454 -20.33 -1.07 -17.26
C ASP A 454 -20.75 -0.16 -18.41
N LEU A 455 -19.80 0.54 -19.05
CA LEU A 455 -20.08 1.33 -20.25
C LEU A 455 -20.51 0.44 -21.42
N PHE A 456 -19.83 -0.68 -21.61
CA PHE A 456 -20.12 -1.63 -22.67
C PHE A 456 -21.52 -2.21 -22.54
N ALA A 457 -21.94 -2.57 -21.32
CA ALA A 457 -23.27 -3.06 -20.98
C ALA A 457 -24.39 -2.01 -21.18
N LYS A 458 -24.07 -0.70 -21.14
CA LYS A 458 -25.04 0.36 -21.47
C LYS A 458 -25.30 0.47 -22.97
N ASN A 459 -24.32 0.12 -23.79
CA ASN A 459 -24.36 0.32 -25.24
C ASN A 459 -24.64 -0.97 -26.03
N HIS A 460 -24.56 -2.14 -25.39
CA HIS A 460 -24.74 -3.45 -26.02
C HIS A 460 -25.56 -4.39 -25.13
N THR A 461 -26.20 -5.39 -25.74
CA THR A 461 -26.84 -6.49 -25.01
C THR A 461 -25.78 -7.43 -24.45
N LEU A 462 -25.28 -7.11 -23.24
CA LEU A 462 -24.34 -7.94 -22.49
C LEU A 462 -25.07 -8.79 -21.45
N ILE A 463 -24.92 -10.10 -21.54
CA ILE A 463 -25.51 -11.08 -20.62
C ILE A 463 -24.41 -11.64 -19.71
N TYR A 464 -24.65 -11.58 -18.40
CA TYR A 464 -23.79 -12.24 -17.41
C TYR A 464 -24.24 -13.68 -17.27
N LYS A 465 -23.43 -14.62 -17.77
CA LYS A 465 -23.72 -16.05 -17.76
C LYS A 465 -22.42 -16.84 -17.63
N ASP A 466 -22.43 -17.92 -16.86
CA ASP A 466 -21.27 -18.80 -16.77
C ASP A 466 -21.06 -19.54 -18.10
N ILE A 467 -19.83 -19.50 -18.62
CA ILE A 467 -19.46 -20.03 -19.93
C ILE A 467 -18.56 -21.24 -19.70
N ALA A 468 -18.97 -22.43 -20.15
CA ALA A 468 -18.13 -23.63 -20.07
C ALA A 468 -17.04 -23.60 -21.15
N LEU A 469 -15.85 -24.13 -20.85
CA LEU A 469 -14.77 -24.27 -21.85
C LEU A 469 -15.20 -25.08 -23.07
N SER A 470 -16.05 -26.10 -22.87
CA SER A 470 -16.63 -26.91 -23.95
C SER A 470 -17.46 -26.09 -24.93
N ASP A 471 -18.06 -25.00 -24.46
CA ASP A 471 -19.03 -24.20 -25.21
C ASP A 471 -18.37 -23.09 -26.01
N LEU A 472 -17.07 -22.83 -25.79
CA LEU A 472 -16.32 -21.78 -26.49
C LEU A 472 -16.44 -21.91 -28.01
N LYS A 473 -16.39 -23.14 -28.55
CA LYS A 473 -16.53 -23.40 -29.99
C LYS A 473 -17.91 -23.00 -30.58
N THR A 474 -18.89 -22.66 -29.74
CA THR A 474 -20.24 -22.26 -30.17
C THR A 474 -20.43 -20.75 -30.33
N TYR A 475 -19.39 -19.96 -30.06
CA TYR A 475 -19.38 -18.50 -30.18
C TYR A 475 -18.69 -18.06 -31.48
N ASP A 476 -19.07 -16.89 -31.98
CA ASP A 476 -18.58 -16.38 -33.27
C ASP A 476 -17.17 -15.81 -33.16
N CYS A 477 -16.89 -15.09 -32.07
CA CYS A 477 -15.58 -14.49 -31.77
C CYS A 477 -15.49 -14.13 -30.28
N PHE A 478 -14.26 -13.84 -29.85
CA PHE A 478 -13.93 -13.54 -28.47
C PHE A 478 -13.24 -12.20 -28.35
N TYR A 479 -13.40 -11.58 -27.19
CA TYR A 479 -12.80 -10.30 -26.87
C TYR A 479 -12.27 -10.29 -25.44
N MET A 480 -11.18 -9.56 -25.26
CA MET A 480 -10.70 -9.10 -23.97
C MET A 480 -11.15 -7.64 -23.79
N THR A 481 -11.58 -7.29 -22.57
CA THR A 481 -11.94 -5.92 -22.28
C THR A 481 -11.45 -5.38 -20.94
N ASN A 482 -10.97 -4.13 -20.95
CA ASN A 482 -10.64 -3.35 -19.77
C ASN A 482 -10.68 -1.85 -20.07
N ALA A 483 -10.54 -1.01 -19.04
CA ALA A 483 -10.54 0.44 -19.18
C ALA A 483 -9.33 1.03 -19.91
N VAL A 484 -8.28 0.23 -20.15
CA VAL A 484 -7.05 0.66 -20.82
C VAL A 484 -7.17 0.47 -22.32
N ARG A 485 -7.52 -0.72 -22.78
CA ARG A 485 -7.50 -1.15 -24.19
C ARG A 485 -8.87 -1.15 -24.85
N GLY A 486 -9.93 -0.95 -24.07
CA GLY A 486 -11.30 -1.00 -24.55
C GLY A 486 -11.74 -2.43 -24.87
N LEU A 487 -12.18 -2.68 -26.10
CA LEU A 487 -12.54 -4.01 -26.60
C LEU A 487 -11.49 -4.45 -27.62
N VAL A 488 -10.82 -5.57 -27.35
CA VAL A 488 -9.76 -6.13 -28.21
C VAL A 488 -10.17 -7.54 -28.60
N GLU A 489 -10.19 -7.85 -29.89
CA GLU A 489 -10.46 -9.20 -30.38
C GLU A 489 -9.32 -10.15 -29.99
N ILE A 490 -9.67 -11.37 -29.57
CA ILE A 490 -8.71 -12.39 -29.14
C ILE A 490 -8.94 -13.71 -29.88
N LYS A 491 -7.85 -14.44 -30.12
CA LYS A 491 -7.83 -15.82 -30.60
C LYS A 491 -7.27 -16.72 -29.50
N ILE A 492 -8.08 -17.68 -29.06
CA ILE A 492 -7.73 -18.63 -28.01
C ILE A 492 -7.06 -19.85 -28.64
N ASP A 493 -5.82 -20.11 -28.24
CA ASP A 493 -5.02 -21.23 -28.74
C ASP A 493 -5.73 -22.57 -28.52
N GLY A 494 -5.78 -23.40 -29.57
CA GLY A 494 -6.46 -24.70 -29.55
C GLY A 494 -7.99 -24.66 -29.65
N ILE A 495 -8.61 -23.48 -29.76
CA ILE A 495 -10.07 -23.32 -29.87
C ILE A 495 -10.48 -22.57 -31.13
N SER A 496 -9.81 -21.45 -31.44
CA SER A 496 -10.18 -20.52 -32.52
C SER A 496 -9.05 -20.19 -33.48
#